data_AF-A0A830F9N7-F1
#
_entry.id   AF-A0A830F9N7-F1
#
_cell.length_a   1.000
_cell.length_b   1.000
_cell.length_c   1.000
_cell.angle_alpha   90.00
_cell.angle_beta   90.00
_cell.angle_gamma   90.00
#
_symmetry.space_group_name_H-M   'P 1'
#
loop_
_entity.id
_entity.type
_entity.pdbx_description
1 polymer ?
#
loop_
_entity_poly.entity_id
_entity_poly.type
_entity_poly.pdbx_seq_one_letter_code
_entity_poly.pdbx_strand_id
1 'polypeptide(L)'
;MSLYALVRALPDRAAARQTAVAVALLAGVLAWERVVRATAHALAAAVPGIGLLARGLLSTALFVGGVALLAAGYAASRPVDVGLRWPSRDDASAVALALVGPVALVGATAALARVVSVPYGALAKAHYGATDALVPILAVAGLGLLVSVPALLLVCQLLVQTPLRVALDAREAVAATTLLAGVAVVSDTGGFALVPDLGRLAAAVVLAVLAVLGSLANARLDDERARALTAGLLAVLAAAVGASALHLLASLVAGAYVLARVCVLAVAAVAYERSDSLLAPALAYTAFALAEVAVLLAGAGGPAPF
;
A
#
# COMPACT_ATOMS: atom_id res chain seq x y z
N MET A 1 15.56 19.70 4.32
CA MET A 1 14.39 20.09 5.13
C MET A 1 14.78 19.92 6.59
N SER A 2 14.76 20.98 7.40
CA SER A 2 15.22 20.91 8.79
C SER A 2 14.24 20.09 9.65
N LEU A 3 14.73 19.17 10.49
CA LEU A 3 13.94 18.46 11.51
C LEU A 3 13.11 19.42 12.39
N TYR A 4 13.57 20.67 12.51
CA TYR A 4 12.90 21.74 13.23
C TYR A 4 11.59 22.22 12.55
N ALA A 5 11.47 22.08 11.22
CA ALA A 5 10.24 22.41 10.49
C ALA A 5 9.16 21.34 10.67
N LEU A 6 9.56 20.07 10.83
CA LEU A 6 8.66 18.94 11.09
C LEU A 6 8.07 18.96 12.51
N VAL A 7 8.75 19.64 13.45
CA VAL A 7 8.34 19.78 14.85
C VAL A 7 7.46 21.02 15.09
N ARG A 8 7.48 22.03 14.20
CA ARG A 8 6.57 23.19 14.29
C ARG A 8 5.21 22.96 13.64
N ALA A 9 5.10 21.97 12.75
CA ALA A 9 3.82 21.49 12.24
C ALA A 9 3.25 20.48 13.21
N LEU A 10 2.70 20.94 14.34
CA LEU A 10 2.03 20.04 15.28
C LEU A 10 0.53 20.31 15.31
N PRO A 11 -0.26 19.24 15.36
CA PRO A 11 -1.59 19.29 14.82
C PRO A 11 -2.53 19.86 15.86
N ASP A 12 -3.34 20.83 15.44
CA ASP A 12 -4.49 21.31 16.18
C ASP A 12 -5.40 20.11 16.57
N ARG A 13 -6.26 20.24 17.59
CA ARG A 13 -7.13 19.11 18.05
C ARG A 13 -7.92 18.46 16.92
N ALA A 14 -8.23 19.24 15.88
CA ALA A 14 -8.87 18.80 14.66
C ALA A 14 -8.03 17.76 13.88
N ALA A 15 -6.74 17.96 13.75
CA ALA A 15 -5.86 17.07 13.01
C ALA A 15 -5.58 15.77 13.76
N ALA A 16 -5.41 15.81 15.09
CA ALA A 16 -5.35 14.59 15.91
C ALA A 16 -6.64 13.75 15.79
N ARG A 17 -7.81 14.41 15.73
CA ARG A 17 -9.11 13.73 15.52
C ARG A 17 -9.18 13.05 14.15
N GLN A 18 -8.74 13.71 13.09
CA GLN A 18 -8.80 13.16 11.73
C GLN A 18 -7.78 12.03 11.51
N THR A 19 -6.58 12.13 12.08
CA THR A 19 -5.63 11.01 12.10
C THR A 19 -6.20 9.83 12.91
N ALA A 20 -6.93 10.08 14.01
CA ALA A 20 -7.64 9.03 14.74
C ALA A 20 -8.76 8.37 13.92
N VAL A 21 -9.40 9.10 12.98
CA VAL A 21 -10.34 8.50 12.03
C VAL A 21 -9.62 7.53 11.09
N ALA A 22 -8.47 7.93 10.51
CA ALA A 22 -7.67 7.02 9.67
C ALA A 22 -7.26 5.75 10.44
N VAL A 23 -6.84 5.90 11.71
CA VAL A 23 -6.55 4.78 12.62
C VAL A 23 -7.77 3.88 12.79
N ALA A 24 -8.93 4.45 13.09
CA ALA A 24 -10.17 3.68 13.32
C ALA A 24 -10.61 2.93 12.05
N LEU A 25 -10.47 3.54 10.87
CA LEU A 25 -10.77 2.91 9.60
C LEU A 25 -9.80 1.75 9.32
N LEU A 26 -8.49 1.94 9.52
CA LEU A 26 -7.51 0.86 9.41
C LEU A 26 -7.78 -0.28 10.41
N ALA A 27 -8.13 0.05 11.65
CA ALA A 27 -8.54 -0.95 12.64
C ALA A 27 -9.83 -1.68 12.23
N GLY A 28 -10.76 -0.99 11.56
CA GLY A 28 -11.93 -1.59 10.93
C GLY A 28 -11.56 -2.59 9.83
N VAL A 29 -10.59 -2.24 8.95
CA VAL A 29 -10.06 -3.16 7.95
C VAL A 29 -9.40 -4.38 8.62
N LEU A 30 -8.66 -4.18 9.71
CA LEU A 30 -8.07 -5.28 10.50
C LEU A 30 -9.14 -6.23 11.04
N ALA A 31 -10.18 -5.66 11.65
CA ALA A 31 -11.27 -6.44 12.20
C ALA A 31 -12.00 -7.21 11.10
N TRP A 32 -12.23 -6.58 9.94
CA TRP A 32 -12.86 -7.22 8.80
C TRP A 32 -12.01 -8.37 8.24
N GLU A 33 -10.70 -8.18 8.11
CA GLU A 33 -9.79 -9.22 7.61
C GLU A 33 -9.75 -10.45 8.53
N ARG A 34 -9.87 -10.27 9.86
CA ARG A 34 -10.09 -11.38 10.79
C ARG A 34 -11.39 -12.13 10.52
N VAL A 35 -12.48 -11.41 10.26
CA VAL A 35 -13.77 -12.01 9.90
C VAL A 35 -13.62 -12.80 8.60
N VAL A 36 -13.03 -12.23 7.57
CA VAL A 36 -12.78 -12.90 6.28
C VAL A 36 -11.98 -14.18 6.46
N ARG A 37 -10.89 -14.17 7.24
CA ARG A 37 -10.09 -15.38 7.53
C ARG A 37 -10.91 -16.44 8.25
N ALA A 38 -11.68 -16.05 9.26
CA ALA A 38 -12.53 -16.98 10.01
C ALA A 38 -13.61 -17.60 9.10
N THR A 39 -14.27 -16.79 8.27
CA THR A 39 -15.25 -17.25 7.29
C THR A 39 -14.62 -18.18 6.25
N ALA A 40 -13.44 -17.85 5.74
CA ALA A 40 -12.72 -18.68 4.78
C ALA A 40 -12.34 -20.05 5.37
N HIS A 41 -11.92 -20.10 6.64
CA HIS A 41 -11.65 -21.36 7.35
C HIS A 41 -12.93 -22.18 7.56
N ALA A 42 -14.02 -21.54 8.00
CA ALA A 42 -15.30 -22.21 8.18
C ALA A 42 -15.84 -22.77 6.86
N LEU A 43 -15.75 -22.01 5.77
CA LEU A 43 -16.17 -22.46 4.44
C LEU A 43 -15.32 -23.63 3.93
N ALA A 44 -14.00 -23.58 4.17
CA ALA A 44 -13.10 -24.67 3.82
C ALA A 44 -13.46 -25.98 4.54
N ALA A 45 -13.92 -25.90 5.79
CA ALA A 45 -14.40 -27.05 6.55
C ALA A 45 -15.78 -27.53 6.09
N ALA A 46 -16.69 -26.61 5.75
CA ALA A 46 -18.07 -26.92 5.36
C ALA A 46 -18.19 -27.47 3.93
N VAL A 47 -17.29 -27.10 3.02
CA VAL A 47 -17.29 -27.53 1.61
C VAL A 47 -15.96 -28.21 1.26
N PRO A 48 -15.81 -29.50 1.61
CA PRO A 48 -14.64 -30.28 1.21
C PRO A 48 -14.52 -30.31 -0.33
N GLY A 49 -13.34 -30.01 -0.86
CA GLY A 49 -13.09 -30.00 -2.30
C GLY A 49 -13.32 -28.65 -3.00
N ILE A 50 -13.68 -27.58 -2.28
CA ILE A 50 -13.63 -26.23 -2.86
C ILE A 50 -12.19 -25.94 -3.32
N GLY A 51 -11.99 -25.77 -4.63
CA GLY A 51 -10.68 -25.55 -5.22
C GLY A 51 -10.00 -24.28 -4.67
N LEU A 52 -8.66 -24.28 -4.61
CA LEU A 52 -7.88 -23.16 -4.06
C LEU A 52 -8.22 -21.82 -4.73
N LEU A 53 -8.46 -21.83 -6.04
CA LEU A 53 -8.83 -20.65 -6.81
C LEU A 53 -10.19 -20.10 -6.41
N ALA A 54 -11.21 -20.95 -6.29
CA ALA A 54 -12.56 -20.55 -5.86
C ALA A 54 -12.53 -19.99 -4.43
N ARG A 55 -11.77 -20.63 -3.53
CA ARG A 55 -11.58 -20.16 -2.16
C ARG A 55 -10.86 -18.81 -2.11
N GLY A 56 -9.81 -18.64 -2.91
CA GLY A 56 -9.08 -17.39 -3.04
C GLY A 56 -9.99 -16.26 -3.52
N LEU A 57 -10.69 -16.47 -4.64
CA LEU A 57 -11.61 -15.49 -5.20
C LEU A 57 -12.71 -15.08 -4.22
N LEU A 58 -13.32 -16.04 -3.52
CA LEU A 58 -14.38 -15.74 -2.56
C LEU A 58 -13.85 -14.97 -1.34
N SER A 59 -12.68 -15.35 -0.83
CA SER A 59 -12.01 -14.62 0.25
C SER A 59 -11.68 -13.18 -0.16
N THR A 60 -11.13 -12.99 -1.37
CA THR A 60 -10.79 -11.65 -1.84
C THR A 60 -12.03 -10.82 -2.17
N ALA A 61 -13.07 -11.41 -2.76
CA ALA A 61 -14.34 -10.73 -3.00
C ALA A 61 -14.99 -10.28 -1.68
N LEU A 62 -14.99 -11.13 -0.65
CA LEU A 62 -15.50 -10.80 0.68
C LEU A 62 -14.67 -9.68 1.33
N PHE A 63 -13.34 -9.73 1.20
CA PHE A 63 -12.45 -8.67 1.68
C PHE A 63 -12.74 -7.33 0.99
N VAL A 64 -12.68 -7.28 -0.33
CA VAL A 64 -12.93 -6.06 -1.10
C VAL A 64 -14.34 -5.52 -0.87
N GLY A 65 -15.35 -6.40 -0.82
CA GLY A 65 -16.73 -6.02 -0.53
C GLY A 65 -16.88 -5.34 0.83
N GLY A 66 -16.31 -5.91 1.90
CA GLY A 66 -16.40 -5.27 3.23
C GLY A 66 -15.56 -4.01 3.37
N VAL A 67 -14.39 -3.93 2.73
CA VAL A 67 -13.62 -2.69 2.67
C VAL A 67 -14.38 -1.60 1.91
N ALA A 68 -15.07 -1.96 0.82
CA ALA A 68 -15.93 -1.04 0.08
C ALA A 68 -17.12 -0.56 0.93
N LEU A 69 -17.74 -1.45 1.73
CA LEU A 69 -18.79 -1.07 2.67
C LEU A 69 -18.28 -0.13 3.76
N LEU A 70 -17.07 -0.37 4.31
CA LEU A 70 -16.43 0.54 5.26
C LEU A 70 -16.17 1.92 4.64
N ALA A 71 -15.64 1.96 3.41
CA ALA A 71 -15.39 3.20 2.69
C ALA A 71 -16.68 3.94 2.36
N ALA A 72 -17.73 3.23 1.93
CA ALA A 72 -19.04 3.80 1.67
C ALA A 72 -19.69 4.36 2.95
N GLY A 73 -19.60 3.62 4.07
CA GLY A 73 -20.07 4.09 5.37
C GLY A 73 -19.33 5.34 5.84
N TYR A 74 -18.01 5.38 5.66
CA TYR A 74 -17.21 6.58 5.94
C TYR A 74 -17.66 7.77 5.08
N ALA A 75 -17.75 7.59 3.76
CA ALA A 75 -18.17 8.63 2.82
C ALA A 75 -19.62 9.09 3.03
N ALA A 76 -20.52 8.22 3.49
CA ALA A 76 -21.89 8.61 3.85
C ALA A 76 -21.95 9.43 5.14
N SER A 77 -21.05 9.15 6.09
CA SER A 77 -21.02 9.82 7.41
C SER A 77 -20.30 11.18 7.41
N ARG A 78 -19.57 11.52 6.34
CA ARG A 78 -18.74 12.72 6.25
C ARG A 78 -18.86 13.32 4.84
N PRO A 79 -18.94 14.65 4.69
CA PRO A 79 -18.98 15.32 3.39
C PRO A 79 -17.57 15.32 2.77
N VAL A 80 -17.12 14.16 2.32
CA VAL A 80 -15.79 13.92 1.80
C VAL A 80 -15.90 13.68 0.30
N ASP A 81 -15.13 14.44 -0.47
CA ASP A 81 -15.01 14.18 -1.91
C ASP A 81 -14.22 12.90 -2.13
N VAL A 82 -14.88 11.89 -2.69
CA VAL A 82 -14.32 10.55 -2.92
C VAL A 82 -13.36 10.57 -4.12
N GLY A 83 -13.25 11.68 -4.85
CA GLY A 83 -12.30 11.81 -5.96
C GLY A 83 -12.66 10.95 -7.18
N LEU A 84 -13.95 10.63 -7.37
CA LEU A 84 -14.44 9.90 -8.55
C LEU A 84 -14.59 10.82 -9.79
N ARG A 85 -13.65 11.75 -9.96
CA ARG A 85 -13.64 12.72 -11.06
C ARG A 85 -12.65 12.30 -12.13
N TRP A 86 -12.93 12.70 -13.37
CA TRP A 86 -11.96 12.59 -14.45
C TRP A 86 -10.83 13.58 -14.23
N PRO A 87 -9.55 13.17 -14.39
CA PRO A 87 -8.44 14.10 -14.36
C PRO A 87 -8.58 15.11 -15.50
N SER A 88 -8.35 16.38 -15.17
CA SER A 88 -8.36 17.49 -16.10
C SER A 88 -7.07 17.53 -16.93
N ARG A 89 -7.00 18.42 -17.92
CA ARG A 89 -5.76 18.63 -18.69
C ARG A 89 -4.62 19.18 -17.83
N ASP A 90 -4.95 19.92 -16.78
CA ASP A 90 -3.96 20.49 -15.85
C ASP A 90 -3.28 19.38 -15.02
N ASP A 91 -3.94 18.22 -14.90
CA ASP A 91 -3.44 17.04 -14.20
C ASP A 91 -2.53 16.15 -15.04
N ALA A 92 -2.20 16.55 -16.27
CA ALA A 92 -1.41 15.75 -17.22
C ALA A 92 -0.07 15.28 -16.63
N SER A 93 0.59 16.12 -15.81
CA SER A 93 1.85 15.76 -15.15
C SER A 93 1.68 14.66 -14.09
N ALA A 94 0.56 14.67 -13.34
CA ALA A 94 0.24 13.66 -12.35
C ALA A 94 -0.13 12.33 -13.02
N VAL A 95 -0.91 12.38 -14.10
CA VAL A 95 -1.26 11.21 -14.92
C VAL A 95 -0.02 10.61 -15.58
N ALA A 96 0.87 11.44 -16.13
CA ALA A 96 2.12 10.98 -16.72
C ALA A 96 3.03 10.32 -15.67
N LEU A 97 3.14 10.91 -14.47
CA LEU A 97 3.90 10.31 -13.37
C LEU A 97 3.29 8.96 -12.94
N ALA A 98 1.96 8.88 -12.85
CA ALA A 98 1.26 7.64 -12.52
C ALA A 98 1.48 6.54 -13.56
N LEU A 99 1.54 6.86 -14.85
CA LEU A 99 1.77 5.88 -15.90
C LEU A 99 3.25 5.47 -16.01
N VAL A 100 4.17 6.44 -16.02
CA VAL A 100 5.58 6.20 -16.34
C VAL A 100 6.38 5.81 -15.10
N GLY A 101 6.08 6.42 -13.93
CA GLY A 101 6.81 6.19 -12.69
C GLY A 101 6.89 4.72 -12.30
N PRO A 102 5.77 3.98 -12.19
CA PRO A 102 5.79 2.57 -11.85
C PRO A 102 6.51 1.69 -12.88
N VAL A 103 6.35 1.98 -14.17
CA VAL A 103 7.04 1.25 -15.24
C VAL A 103 8.56 1.45 -15.14
N ALA A 104 9.00 2.69 -14.92
CA ALA A 104 10.41 3.01 -14.74
C ALA A 104 11.00 2.34 -13.49
N LEU A 105 10.25 2.31 -12.39
CA LEU A 105 10.66 1.64 -11.15
C LEU A 105 10.83 0.13 -11.37
N VAL A 106 9.84 -0.53 -11.97
CA VAL A 106 9.92 -1.96 -12.30
C VAL A 106 11.08 -2.26 -13.25
N GLY A 107 11.26 -1.45 -14.30
CA GLY A 107 12.35 -1.57 -15.24
C GLY A 107 13.74 -1.40 -14.60
N ALA A 108 13.89 -0.42 -13.71
CA ALA A 108 15.13 -0.19 -12.97
C ALA A 108 15.45 -1.35 -12.03
N THR A 109 14.44 -1.87 -11.31
CA THR A 109 14.61 -3.05 -10.46
C THR A 109 14.98 -4.29 -11.27
N ALA A 110 14.34 -4.50 -12.44
CA ALA A 110 14.67 -5.60 -13.34
C ALA A 110 16.09 -5.49 -13.92
N ALA A 111 16.52 -4.27 -14.27
CA ALA A 111 17.89 -4.02 -14.72
C ALA A 111 18.92 -4.31 -13.61
N LEU A 112 18.65 -3.85 -12.38
CA LEU A 112 19.51 -4.14 -11.23
C LEU A 112 19.59 -5.65 -10.94
N ALA A 113 18.46 -6.36 -11.01
CA ALA A 113 18.41 -7.80 -10.82
C ALA A 113 19.29 -8.53 -11.85
N ARG A 114 19.26 -8.09 -13.12
CA ARG A 114 20.14 -8.62 -14.18
C ARG A 114 21.62 -8.37 -13.90
N VAL A 115 21.99 -7.17 -13.46
CA VAL A 115 23.39 -6.82 -13.13
C VAL A 115 23.95 -7.73 -12.04
N VAL A 116 23.11 -8.10 -11.06
CA VAL A 116 23.51 -8.98 -9.94
C VAL A 116 23.21 -10.45 -10.23
N SER A 117 22.80 -10.80 -11.46
CA SER A 117 22.45 -12.16 -11.89
C SER A 117 21.36 -12.85 -11.04
N VAL A 118 20.45 -12.07 -10.47
CA VAL A 118 19.27 -12.57 -9.75
C VAL A 118 18.08 -12.54 -10.71
N PRO A 119 17.39 -13.68 -10.96
CA PRO A 119 16.20 -13.67 -11.79
C PRO A 119 15.09 -12.86 -11.12
N TYR A 120 14.45 -11.95 -11.87
CA TYR A 120 13.35 -11.12 -11.34
C TYR A 120 12.22 -11.97 -10.75
N GLY A 121 11.97 -13.16 -11.33
CA GLY A 121 11.02 -14.14 -10.81
C GLY A 121 11.33 -14.64 -9.40
N ALA A 122 12.60 -14.66 -8.97
CA ALA A 122 12.96 -15.01 -7.59
C ALA A 122 12.55 -13.91 -6.61
N LEU A 123 12.65 -12.64 -7.02
CA LEU A 123 12.19 -11.50 -6.22
C LEU A 123 10.66 -11.52 -6.13
N ALA A 124 9.98 -11.79 -7.24
CA ALA A 124 8.52 -11.85 -7.31
C ALA A 124 7.91 -13.14 -6.76
N LYS A 125 8.75 -14.15 -6.49
CA LYS A 125 8.32 -15.51 -6.17
C LYS A 125 7.31 -16.04 -7.20
N ALA A 126 7.56 -15.72 -8.48
CA ALA A 126 6.74 -16.07 -9.61
C ALA A 126 7.61 -16.57 -10.76
N HIS A 127 7.17 -17.60 -11.46
CA HIS A 127 7.89 -18.19 -12.58
C HIS A 127 6.92 -18.60 -13.69
N TYR A 128 7.30 -18.32 -14.93
CA TYR A 128 6.60 -18.78 -16.13
C TYR A 128 7.57 -19.59 -16.98
N GLY A 129 7.16 -20.80 -17.36
CA GLY A 129 7.88 -21.64 -18.29
C GLY A 129 7.79 -21.11 -19.72
N ALA A 130 8.77 -21.45 -20.56
CA ALA A 130 8.81 -21.05 -21.97
C ALA A 130 7.61 -21.56 -22.79
N THR A 131 7.01 -22.67 -22.35
CA THR A 131 5.90 -23.35 -23.02
C THR A 131 4.55 -23.11 -22.34
N ASP A 132 4.51 -22.28 -21.29
CA ASP A 132 3.27 -22.01 -20.58
C ASP A 132 2.29 -21.25 -21.48
N ALA A 133 1.02 -21.64 -21.40
CA ALA A 133 -0.01 -20.97 -22.17
C ALA A 133 -0.23 -19.54 -21.67
N LEU A 134 -0.11 -18.57 -22.58
CA LEU A 134 -0.25 -17.14 -22.28
C LEU A 134 -1.66 -16.79 -21.74
N VAL A 135 -2.69 -17.44 -22.27
CA VAL A 135 -4.10 -17.12 -21.96
C VAL A 135 -4.41 -17.29 -20.46
N PRO A 136 -4.11 -18.44 -19.81
CA PRO A 136 -4.24 -18.58 -18.36
C PRO A 136 -3.45 -17.55 -17.55
N ILE A 137 -2.22 -17.22 -17.97
CA ILE A 137 -1.39 -16.22 -17.28
C ILE A 137 -2.05 -14.85 -17.30
N LEU A 138 -2.49 -14.40 -18.48
CA LEU A 138 -3.15 -13.12 -18.65
C LEU A 138 -4.52 -13.08 -17.96
N ALA A 139 -5.25 -14.20 -17.93
CA ALA A 139 -6.52 -14.29 -17.21
C ALA A 139 -6.33 -14.11 -15.70
N VAL A 140 -5.34 -14.78 -15.10
CA VAL A 140 -5.00 -14.63 -13.67
C VAL A 140 -4.49 -13.23 -13.37
N ALA A 141 -3.62 -12.66 -14.22
CA ALA A 141 -3.14 -11.29 -14.08
C ALA A 141 -4.29 -10.26 -14.17
N GLY A 142 -5.21 -10.44 -15.13
CA GLY A 142 -6.39 -9.60 -15.30
C GLY A 142 -7.33 -9.66 -14.09
N LEU A 143 -7.62 -10.86 -13.58
CA LEU A 143 -8.37 -11.03 -12.32
C LEU A 143 -7.66 -10.38 -11.15
N GLY A 144 -6.34 -10.56 -11.03
CA GLY A 144 -5.52 -9.93 -10.01
C GLY A 144 -5.61 -8.40 -10.07
N LEU A 145 -5.56 -7.80 -11.26
CA LEU A 145 -5.73 -6.36 -11.48
C LEU A 145 -7.13 -5.87 -11.06
N LEU A 146 -8.18 -6.54 -11.52
CA LEU A 146 -9.58 -6.18 -11.23
C LEU A 146 -9.89 -6.17 -9.74
N VAL A 147 -9.12 -6.92 -8.95
CA VAL A 147 -9.33 -7.04 -7.51
C VAL A 147 -8.34 -6.19 -6.71
N SER A 148 -7.05 -6.21 -7.06
CA SER A 148 -6.00 -5.48 -6.34
C SER A 148 -6.13 -3.97 -6.48
N VAL A 149 -6.44 -3.46 -7.67
CA VAL A 149 -6.49 -2.01 -7.92
C VAL A 149 -7.61 -1.38 -7.08
N PRO A 150 -8.86 -1.88 -7.09
CA PRO A 150 -9.89 -1.35 -6.19
C PRO A 150 -9.53 -1.50 -4.72
N ALA A 151 -8.98 -2.65 -4.29
CA ALA A 151 -8.57 -2.85 -2.90
C ALA A 151 -7.55 -1.79 -2.44
N LEU A 152 -6.53 -1.54 -3.26
CA LEU A 152 -5.50 -0.54 -3.00
C LEU A 152 -6.09 0.87 -2.94
N LEU A 153 -6.95 1.24 -3.88
CA LEU A 153 -7.62 2.55 -3.88
C LEU A 153 -8.47 2.78 -2.64
N LEU A 154 -9.27 1.78 -2.26
CA LEU A 154 -10.13 1.88 -1.09
C LEU A 154 -9.27 2.03 0.18
N VAL A 155 -8.27 1.17 0.38
CA VAL A 155 -7.46 1.19 1.61
C VAL A 155 -6.56 2.43 1.63
N CYS A 156 -5.76 2.64 0.59
CA CYS A 156 -4.68 3.64 0.63
C CYS A 156 -5.23 5.06 0.42
N GLN A 157 -6.17 5.26 -0.51
CA GLN A 157 -6.62 6.62 -0.86
C GLN A 157 -7.87 7.00 -0.08
N LEU A 158 -8.90 6.16 -0.07
CA LEU A 158 -10.15 6.52 0.61
C LEU A 158 -10.08 6.41 2.12
N LEU A 159 -9.56 5.30 2.65
CA LEU A 159 -9.56 5.05 4.09
C LEU A 159 -8.38 5.66 4.83
N VAL A 160 -7.26 5.91 4.15
CA VAL A 160 -6.04 6.46 4.76
C VAL A 160 -5.78 7.89 4.28
N GLN A 161 -5.51 8.10 2.99
CA GLN A 161 -5.09 9.42 2.52
C GLN A 161 -6.15 10.49 2.70
N THR A 162 -7.41 10.18 2.38
CA THR A 162 -8.48 11.18 2.40
C THR A 162 -8.72 11.78 3.80
N PRO A 163 -8.85 10.99 4.89
CA PRO A 163 -8.87 11.56 6.24
C PRO A 163 -7.60 12.36 6.59
N LEU A 164 -6.43 11.90 6.15
CA LEU A 164 -5.15 12.56 6.44
C LEU A 164 -5.01 13.90 5.71
N ARG A 165 -5.57 14.06 4.51
CA ARG A 165 -5.58 15.34 3.77
C ARG A 165 -6.41 16.43 4.47
N VAL A 166 -7.37 16.04 5.29
CA VAL A 166 -8.13 16.99 6.13
C VAL A 166 -7.32 17.41 7.36
N ALA A 167 -6.31 16.62 7.75
CA ALA A 167 -5.56 16.76 8.98
C ALA A 167 -4.17 17.38 8.80
N LEU A 168 -3.54 17.10 7.66
CA LEU A 168 -2.13 17.33 7.40
C LEU A 168 -1.96 18.12 6.11
N ASP A 169 -0.83 18.81 5.99
CA ASP A 169 -0.42 19.39 4.71
C ASP A 169 -0.26 18.30 3.65
N ALA A 170 -0.44 18.67 2.38
CA ALA A 170 -0.38 17.76 1.23
C ALA A 170 0.84 16.82 1.24
N ARG A 171 2.03 17.34 1.58
CA ARG A 171 3.27 16.55 1.63
C ARG A 171 3.28 15.53 2.77
N GLU A 172 2.75 15.92 3.92
CA GLU A 172 2.68 15.08 5.11
C GLU A 172 1.63 13.99 4.96
N ALA A 173 0.46 14.32 4.39
CA ALA A 173 -0.58 13.35 4.03
C ALA A 173 -0.03 12.29 3.07
N VAL A 174 0.67 12.71 2.01
CA VAL A 174 1.34 11.78 1.07
C VAL A 174 2.35 10.89 1.77
N ALA A 175 3.22 11.46 2.61
CA ALA A 175 4.25 10.70 3.33
C ALA A 175 3.63 9.69 4.30
N ALA A 176 2.66 10.11 5.12
CA ALA A 176 1.96 9.27 6.08
C ALA A 176 1.18 8.14 5.39
N THR A 177 0.46 8.44 4.30
CA THR A 177 -0.20 7.41 3.48
C THR A 177 0.79 6.40 2.94
N THR A 178 1.91 6.88 2.37
CA THR A 178 2.95 6.01 1.80
C THR A 178 3.52 5.07 2.86
N LEU A 179 3.80 5.58 4.06
CA LEU A 179 4.34 4.82 5.18
C LEU A 179 3.33 3.77 5.67
N LEU A 180 2.08 4.18 5.93
CA LEU A 180 1.02 3.30 6.41
C LEU A 180 0.67 2.22 5.39
N ALA A 181 0.49 2.60 4.12
CA ALA A 181 0.23 1.68 3.03
C ALA A 181 1.42 0.74 2.78
N GLY A 182 2.65 1.26 2.88
CA GLY A 182 3.87 0.47 2.71
C GLY A 182 3.98 -0.63 3.77
N VAL A 183 3.73 -0.29 5.04
CA VAL A 183 3.69 -1.27 6.13
C VAL A 183 2.55 -2.26 5.91
N ALA A 184 1.33 -1.79 5.64
CA ALA A 184 0.15 -2.64 5.55
C ALA A 184 0.15 -3.58 4.34
N VAL A 185 0.53 -3.12 3.14
CA VAL A 185 0.18 -3.79 1.88
C VAL A 185 1.38 -4.41 1.14
N VAL A 186 2.61 -3.95 1.35
CA VAL A 186 3.78 -4.50 0.64
C VAL A 186 4.19 -5.83 1.26
N SER A 187 3.74 -6.98 0.76
CA SER A 187 4.00 -8.31 1.33
C SER A 187 5.48 -8.69 1.55
N ASP A 188 5.71 -9.77 2.30
CA ASP A 188 7.04 -10.34 2.58
C ASP A 188 7.65 -11.05 1.36
N THR A 189 6.84 -11.34 0.35
CA THR A 189 7.30 -11.74 -0.98
C THR A 189 7.65 -10.54 -1.84
N GLY A 190 7.61 -9.34 -1.25
CA GLY A 190 7.86 -8.09 -1.90
C GLY A 190 6.78 -7.68 -2.88
N GLY A 191 5.68 -8.41 -3.10
CA GLY A 191 4.52 -8.01 -3.93
C GLY A 191 3.47 -7.15 -3.20
N PHE A 192 2.42 -6.66 -3.86
CA PHE A 192 1.24 -6.12 -3.14
C PHE A 192 0.33 -7.25 -2.66
N ALA A 193 -0.01 -7.24 -1.37
CA ALA A 193 -0.93 -8.20 -0.79
C ALA A 193 -2.37 -7.83 -1.17
N LEU A 194 -3.02 -8.65 -2.00
CA LEU A 194 -4.46 -8.54 -2.32
C LEU A 194 -5.33 -8.49 -1.06
N VAL A 195 -4.94 -9.30 -0.08
CA VAL A 195 -5.44 -9.26 1.30
C VAL A 195 -4.20 -9.05 2.19
N PRO A 196 -4.07 -7.89 2.86
CA PRO A 196 -2.96 -7.60 3.76
C PRO A 196 -2.77 -8.69 4.81
N ASP A 197 -1.52 -8.95 5.23
CA ASP A 197 -1.32 -9.84 6.35
C ASP A 197 -1.75 -9.18 7.67
N LEU A 198 -2.41 -9.95 8.55
CA LEU A 198 -2.87 -9.51 9.87
C LEU A 198 -1.77 -8.83 10.66
N GLY A 199 -0.56 -9.40 10.68
CA GLY A 199 0.56 -8.86 11.44
C GLY A 199 0.98 -7.48 10.92
N ARG A 200 0.97 -7.31 9.60
CA ARG A 200 1.35 -6.06 8.93
C ARG A 200 0.31 -4.97 9.07
N LEU A 201 -0.96 -5.34 8.93
CA LEU A 201 -2.05 -4.39 9.12
C LEU A 201 -2.17 -3.99 10.60
N ALA A 202 -1.95 -4.91 11.54
CA ALA A 202 -1.81 -4.58 12.96
C ALA A 202 -0.62 -3.66 13.22
N ALA A 203 0.54 -3.90 12.59
CA ALA A 203 1.70 -3.01 12.70
C ALA A 203 1.40 -1.60 12.16
N ALA A 204 0.70 -1.49 11.03
CA ALA A 204 0.27 -0.20 10.48
C ALA A 204 -0.70 0.53 11.43
N VAL A 205 -1.65 -0.19 12.03
CA VAL A 205 -2.57 0.38 13.03
C VAL A 205 -1.80 0.87 14.27
N VAL A 206 -0.88 0.06 14.81
CA VAL A 206 -0.05 0.45 15.96
C VAL A 206 0.80 1.68 15.62
N LEU A 207 1.41 1.72 14.43
CA LEU A 207 2.17 2.86 13.96
C LEU A 207 1.31 4.13 13.89
N ALA A 208 0.11 4.02 13.34
CA ALA A 208 -0.85 5.12 13.25
C ALA A 208 -1.31 5.60 14.65
N VAL A 209 -1.60 4.67 15.57
CA VAL A 209 -1.95 4.98 16.97
C VAL A 209 -0.81 5.73 17.65
N LEU A 210 0.43 5.26 17.52
CA LEU A 210 1.59 5.91 18.11
C LEU A 210 1.80 7.32 17.54
N ALA A 211 1.57 7.52 16.24
CA ALA A 211 1.62 8.85 15.65
C ALA A 211 0.55 9.79 16.23
N VAL A 212 -0.68 9.31 16.42
CA VAL A 212 -1.76 10.07 17.07
C VAL A 212 -1.41 10.39 18.52
N LEU A 213 -0.98 9.40 19.31
CA LEU A 213 -0.60 9.61 20.70
C LEU A 213 0.57 10.58 20.82
N GLY A 214 1.56 10.47 19.95
CA GLY A 214 2.67 11.41 19.85
C GLY A 214 2.20 12.83 19.60
N SER A 215 1.31 13.03 18.62
CA SER A 215 0.74 14.36 18.34
C SER A 215 -0.06 14.93 19.52
N LEU A 216 -0.85 14.10 20.21
CA LEU A 216 -1.67 14.51 21.35
C LEU A 216 -0.82 14.84 22.59
N ALA A 217 0.23 14.06 22.83
CA ALA A 217 1.19 14.33 23.90
C ALA A 217 1.91 15.66 23.64
N ASN A 218 2.29 15.90 22.40
CA ASN A 218 2.97 17.13 22.00
C ASN A 218 2.08 18.37 22.11
N ALA A 219 0.79 18.26 21.75
CA ALA A 219 -0.18 19.34 21.92
C ALA A 219 -0.50 19.69 23.39
N ARG A 220 -0.10 18.83 24.34
CA ARG A 220 -0.34 19.03 25.79
C ARG A 220 0.92 19.40 26.57
N LEU A 221 2.11 19.24 25.97
CA LEU A 221 3.38 19.41 26.64
C LEU A 221 4.13 20.56 25.96
N ASP A 222 4.19 21.72 26.63
CA ASP A 222 5.00 22.86 26.18
C ASP A 222 6.52 22.57 26.19
N ASP A 223 6.93 21.42 26.73
CA ASP A 223 8.31 21.07 27.04
C ASP A 223 9.07 20.45 25.85
N GLU A 224 10.24 21.01 25.51
CA GLU A 224 11.10 20.57 24.39
C GLU A 224 11.57 19.11 24.54
N ARG A 225 11.63 18.58 25.76
CA ARG A 225 11.99 17.19 26.03
C ARG A 225 10.92 16.20 25.56
N ALA A 226 9.65 16.56 25.64
CA ALA A 226 8.55 15.74 25.14
C ALA A 226 8.54 15.69 23.61
N ARG A 227 8.86 16.82 22.96
CA ARG A 227 9.11 16.89 21.50
C ARG A 227 10.25 15.97 21.08
N ALA A 228 11.36 15.96 21.81
CA ALA A 228 12.49 15.08 21.55
C ALA A 228 12.15 13.59 21.74
N LEU A 229 11.34 13.23 22.74
CA LEU A 229 10.87 11.86 22.94
C LEU A 229 9.93 11.38 21.84
N THR A 230 9.02 12.25 21.37
CA THR A 230 8.07 11.93 20.30
C THR A 230 8.77 11.77 18.95
N ALA A 231 9.69 12.69 18.64
CA ALA A 231 10.57 12.59 17.47
C ALA A 231 11.48 11.35 17.57
N GLY A 232 11.98 11.05 18.77
CA GLY A 232 12.74 9.85 19.07
C GLY A 232 11.94 8.58 18.84
N LEU A 233 10.67 8.53 19.24
CA LEU A 233 9.81 7.37 19.04
C LEU A 233 9.51 7.15 17.55
N LEU A 234 9.20 8.23 16.81
CA LEU A 234 9.03 8.19 15.35
C LEU A 234 10.32 7.79 14.63
N ALA A 235 11.48 8.26 15.10
CA ALA A 235 12.78 7.90 14.55
C ALA A 235 13.13 6.44 14.84
N VAL A 236 12.86 5.95 16.06
CA VAL A 236 13.03 4.53 16.43
C VAL A 236 12.08 3.65 15.63
N LEU A 237 10.86 4.10 15.37
CA LEU A 237 9.88 3.37 14.59
C LEU A 237 10.24 3.35 13.09
N ALA A 238 10.68 4.48 12.54
CA ALA A 238 11.25 4.56 11.19
C ALA A 238 12.52 3.71 11.07
N ALA A 239 13.34 3.67 12.12
CA ALA A 239 14.51 2.81 12.22
C ALA A 239 14.13 1.33 12.40
N ALA A 240 13.01 0.99 13.04
CA ALA A 240 12.52 -0.38 13.19
C ALA A 240 11.88 -0.92 11.89
N VAL A 241 11.10 -0.08 11.20
CA VAL A 241 10.63 -0.36 9.82
C VAL A 241 11.83 -0.46 8.88
N GLY A 242 12.79 0.45 9.02
CA GLY A 242 14.08 0.41 8.33
C GLY A 242 14.90 -0.84 8.66
N ALA A 243 14.92 -1.28 9.91
CA ALA A 243 15.67 -2.46 10.38
C ALA A 243 15.03 -3.77 9.93
N SER A 244 13.69 -3.83 9.90
CA SER A 244 12.94 -4.93 9.30
C SER A 244 13.20 -4.98 7.78
N ALA A 245 13.25 -3.82 7.11
CA ALA A 245 13.71 -3.72 5.73
C ALA A 245 15.21 -4.05 5.57
N LEU A 246 16.05 -3.81 6.58
CA LEU A 246 17.48 -4.16 6.58
C LEU A 246 17.73 -5.66 6.75
N HIS A 247 16.83 -6.37 7.45
CA HIS A 247 16.86 -7.83 7.49
C HIS A 247 16.50 -8.44 6.12
N LEU A 248 15.67 -7.75 5.32
CA LEU A 248 15.40 -8.05 3.90
C LEU A 248 16.55 -7.60 2.96
N LEU A 249 17.37 -6.63 3.37
CA LEU A 249 18.56 -6.14 2.64
C LEU A 249 19.77 -7.09 2.69
N ALA A 250 19.61 -8.31 3.21
CA ALA A 250 20.59 -9.38 3.00
C ALA A 250 20.89 -9.60 1.49
N SER A 251 20.04 -9.11 0.58
CA SER A 251 20.45 -8.74 -0.78
C SER A 251 20.02 -7.32 -1.15
N LEU A 252 20.96 -6.53 -1.70
CA LEU A 252 20.73 -5.16 -2.23
C LEU A 252 19.52 -5.12 -3.20
N VAL A 253 19.35 -6.16 -3.99
CA VAL A 253 18.31 -6.29 -5.01
C VAL A 253 16.92 -6.48 -4.39
N ALA A 254 16.80 -7.28 -3.33
CA ALA A 254 15.54 -7.44 -2.60
C ALA A 254 15.09 -6.13 -1.94
N GLY A 255 16.04 -5.37 -1.38
CA GLY A 255 15.74 -4.03 -0.83
C GLY A 255 15.26 -3.05 -1.91
N ALA A 256 15.92 -3.01 -3.07
CA ALA A 256 15.50 -2.18 -4.20
C ALA A 256 14.10 -2.59 -4.72
N TYR A 257 13.79 -3.88 -4.70
CA TYR A 257 12.48 -4.42 -5.10
C TYR A 257 11.34 -4.02 -4.16
N VAL A 258 11.58 -4.03 -2.84
CA VAL A 258 10.63 -3.51 -1.85
C VAL A 258 10.49 -2.00 -1.96
N LEU A 259 11.61 -1.28 -2.08
CA LEU A 259 11.62 0.18 -2.19
C LEU A 259 10.84 0.67 -3.42
N ALA A 260 11.00 0.01 -4.57
CA ALA A 260 10.26 0.33 -5.79
C ALA A 260 8.75 0.37 -5.55
N ARG A 261 8.20 -0.54 -4.76
CA ARG A 261 6.75 -0.56 -4.44
C ARG A 261 6.32 0.52 -3.47
N VAL A 262 7.14 0.80 -2.47
CA VAL A 262 6.92 1.96 -1.61
C VAL A 262 6.92 3.24 -2.46
N CYS A 263 7.82 3.35 -3.44
CA CYS A 263 7.82 4.44 -4.41
C CYS A 263 6.56 4.46 -5.29
N VAL A 264 6.02 3.30 -5.70
CA VAL A 264 4.72 3.25 -6.42
C VAL A 264 3.57 3.73 -5.55
N LEU A 265 3.53 3.35 -4.28
CA LEU A 265 2.54 3.89 -3.33
C LEU A 265 2.69 5.41 -3.18
N ALA A 266 3.93 5.91 -3.11
CA ALA A 266 4.20 7.35 -3.08
C ALA A 266 3.74 8.05 -4.36
N VAL A 267 4.02 7.47 -5.54
CA VAL A 267 3.57 7.98 -6.84
C VAL A 267 2.04 8.05 -6.88
N ALA A 268 1.35 6.98 -6.46
CA ALA A 268 -0.10 6.95 -6.40
C ALA A 268 -0.66 8.01 -5.44
N ALA A 269 -0.05 8.17 -4.26
CA ALA A 269 -0.45 9.18 -3.29
C ALA A 269 -0.23 10.61 -3.80
N VAL A 270 0.92 10.90 -4.42
CA VAL A 270 1.22 12.20 -5.06
C VAL A 270 0.26 12.47 -6.21
N ALA A 271 -0.02 11.47 -7.03
CA ALA A 271 -0.93 11.62 -8.16
C ALA A 271 -2.36 11.91 -7.70
N TYR A 272 -2.83 11.23 -6.66
CA TYR A 272 -4.12 11.53 -6.02
C TYR A 272 -4.16 12.94 -5.44
N GLU A 273 -3.11 13.34 -4.72
CA GLU A 273 -3.02 14.67 -4.09
C GLU A 273 -3.07 15.81 -5.12
N ARG A 274 -2.44 15.61 -6.28
CA ARG A 274 -2.34 16.64 -7.31
C ARG A 274 -3.55 16.72 -8.24
N SER A 275 -4.27 15.62 -8.42
CA SER A 275 -5.36 15.54 -9.39
C SER A 275 -6.75 15.45 -8.77
N ASP A 276 -6.83 15.25 -7.45
CA ASP A 276 -8.09 14.98 -6.74
C ASP A 276 -8.93 13.85 -7.39
N SER A 277 -8.26 12.93 -8.09
CA SER A 277 -8.88 11.88 -8.88
C SER A 277 -8.32 10.51 -8.50
N LEU A 278 -9.20 9.56 -8.20
CA LEU A 278 -8.86 8.16 -7.99
C LEU A 278 -8.37 7.46 -9.27
N LEU A 279 -8.61 8.04 -10.45
CA LEU A 279 -8.13 7.45 -11.69
C LEU A 279 -6.60 7.52 -11.78
N ALA A 280 -5.98 8.60 -11.30
CA ALA A 280 -4.52 8.73 -11.31
C ALA A 280 -3.80 7.63 -10.48
N PRO A 281 -4.14 7.38 -9.20
CA PRO A 281 -3.59 6.25 -8.46
C PRO A 281 -4.00 4.89 -9.06
N ALA A 282 -5.20 4.76 -9.67
CA ALA A 282 -5.61 3.52 -10.34
C ALA A 282 -4.68 3.20 -11.52
N LEU A 283 -4.33 4.21 -12.31
CA LEU A 283 -3.35 4.09 -13.38
C LEU A 283 -1.97 3.71 -12.85
N ALA A 284 -1.55 4.26 -11.72
CA ALA A 284 -0.28 3.89 -11.10
C ALA A 284 -0.22 2.40 -10.71
N TYR A 285 -1.25 1.90 -10.03
CA TYR A 285 -1.33 0.49 -9.64
C TYR A 285 -1.47 -0.43 -10.85
N THR A 286 -2.24 -0.03 -11.86
CA THR A 286 -2.41 -0.80 -13.10
C THR A 286 -1.11 -0.86 -13.90
N ALA A 287 -0.44 0.28 -14.10
CA ALA A 287 0.83 0.37 -14.80
C ALA A 287 1.92 -0.46 -14.10
N PHE A 288 1.95 -0.41 -12.76
CA PHE A 288 2.83 -1.26 -11.97
C PHE A 288 2.60 -2.75 -12.23
N ALA A 289 1.37 -3.22 -12.05
CA ALA A 289 1.05 -4.64 -12.19
C ALA A 289 1.25 -5.15 -13.62
N LEU A 290 0.93 -4.35 -14.64
CA LEU A 290 1.22 -4.70 -16.04
C LEU A 290 2.73 -4.75 -16.32
N ALA A 291 3.51 -3.81 -15.77
CA ALA A 291 4.96 -3.83 -15.91
C ALA A 291 5.59 -5.07 -15.25
N GLU A 292 5.10 -5.46 -14.07
CA GLU A 292 5.56 -6.68 -13.39
C GLU A 292 5.32 -7.93 -14.24
N VAL A 293 4.09 -8.09 -14.75
CA VAL A 293 3.74 -9.22 -15.61
C VAL A 293 4.58 -9.21 -16.88
N ALA A 294 4.81 -8.04 -17.50
CA ALA A 294 5.63 -7.92 -18.69
C ALA A 294 7.08 -8.34 -18.44
N VAL A 295 7.69 -7.92 -17.32
CA VAL A 295 9.06 -8.33 -16.96
C VAL A 295 9.14 -9.84 -16.68
N LEU A 296 8.14 -10.40 -16.00
CA LEU A 296 8.09 -11.84 -15.74
C LEU A 296 7.96 -12.66 -17.02
N LEU A 297 7.11 -12.23 -17.96
CA LEU A 297 6.96 -12.86 -19.27
C LEU A 297 8.23 -12.72 -20.12
N ALA A 298 8.91 -11.57 -20.07
CA ALA A 298 10.17 -11.36 -20.77
C ALA A 298 11.31 -12.25 -20.22
N GLY A 299 11.19 -12.72 -18.97
CA GLY A 299 12.09 -13.68 -18.35
C GLY A 299 11.61 -15.14 -18.42
N ALA A 300 10.52 -15.42 -19.13
CA ALA A 300 9.95 -16.77 -19.21
C ALA A 300 10.94 -17.76 -19.83
N GLY A 301 11.02 -18.98 -19.28
CA GLY A 301 11.99 -19.99 -19.70
C GLY A 301 13.40 -19.85 -19.12
N GLY A 302 13.65 -18.85 -18.28
CA GLY A 302 14.86 -18.78 -17.46
C GLY A 302 14.91 -19.87 -16.37
N PRO A 303 16.01 -19.98 -15.60
CA PRO A 303 16.08 -20.92 -14.49
C PRO A 303 14.94 -20.67 -13.48
N ALA A 304 14.31 -21.75 -13.02
CA ALA A 304 13.30 -21.68 -11.97
C ALA A 304 13.93 -21.03 -10.72
N PRO A 305 13.24 -20.13 -10.03
CA PRO A 305 13.80 -19.39 -8.91
C PRO A 305 13.96 -20.21 -7.61
N PHE A 306 13.81 -21.54 -7.67
CA PHE A 306 13.81 -22.46 -6.53
C PHE A 306 14.61 -23.72 -6.85
#